data_AF-A0A4Q5EM57-F1
#
_entry.id   AF-A0A4Q5EM57-F1
#
_cell.length_a   1.000
_cell.length_b   1.000
_cell.length_c   1.000
_cell.angle_alpha   90.00
_cell.angle_beta   90.00
_cell.angle_gamma   90.00
#
_symmetry.space_group_name_H-M   'P 1'
#
loop_
_entity.id
_entity.type
_entity.pdbx_description
1 polymer ?
#
loop_
_entity_poly.entity_id
_entity_poly.type
_entity_poly.pdbx_seq_one_letter_code
_entity_poly.pdbx_strand_id
1 'polypeptide(L)'
;MLIRSKNKMHIVNIENGVVSAEGDGTLTFRAGKIRVVLGEYSSAQKAFKVLDMIQEAYEDEKVVEYTLALQENEFKNMTRDQLLSARAGILKKAVFQMPNESDVEE
;
A
#
# COMPACT_ATOMS: atom_id res chain seq x y z
N MET A 1 6.31 2.21 -1.35
CA MET A 1 5.28 1.28 -0.82
C MET A 1 5.43 -0.16 -1.29
N LEU A 2 5.33 -1.12 -0.38
CA LEU A 2 5.14 -2.55 -0.72
C LEU A 2 3.65 -2.92 -0.76
N ILE A 3 3.26 -3.83 -1.66
CA ILE A 3 1.89 -4.37 -1.74
C ILE A 3 1.95 -5.89 -1.57
N ARG A 4 1.21 -6.43 -0.59
CA ARG A 4 1.06 -7.89 -0.37
C ARG A 4 -0.24 -8.37 -1.01
N SER A 5 -0.15 -9.40 -1.84
CA SER A 5 -1.31 -9.98 -2.53
C SER A 5 -2.37 -10.49 -1.55
N LYS A 6 -3.62 -10.57 -2.01
CA LYS A 6 -4.81 -11.01 -1.25
C LYS A 6 -4.63 -12.43 -0.71
N ASN A 7 -4.10 -13.34 -1.54
CA ASN A 7 -3.73 -14.71 -1.14
C ASN A 7 -2.41 -14.80 -0.34
N LYS A 8 -1.76 -13.66 -0.08
CA LYS A 8 -0.48 -13.54 0.63
C LYS A 8 0.68 -14.31 0.00
N MET A 9 0.63 -14.68 -1.28
CA MET A 9 1.74 -15.38 -1.95
C MET A 9 2.81 -14.44 -2.52
N HIS A 10 2.48 -13.17 -2.77
CA HIS A 10 3.37 -12.23 -3.45
C HIS A 10 3.50 -10.93 -2.67
N ILE A 11 4.71 -10.37 -2.66
CA ILE A 11 4.97 -8.96 -2.33
C ILE A 11 5.57 -8.31 -3.58
N VAL A 12 5.07 -7.13 -3.93
CA VAL A 12 5.63 -6.29 -4.99
C VAL A 12 5.96 -4.91 -4.42
N ASN A 13 6.91 -4.21 -5.04
CA ASN A 13 7.14 -2.79 -4.77
C ASN A 13 6.49 -1.99 -5.89
N ILE A 14 5.59 -1.06 -5.54
CA ILE A 14 4.88 -0.23 -6.52
C ILE A 14 5.85 0.61 -7.36
N GLU A 15 7.00 1.00 -6.80
CA GLU A 15 8.01 1.79 -7.50
C GLU A 15 8.69 1.03 -8.66
N ASN A 16 8.57 -0.30 -8.67
CA ASN A 16 9.20 -1.15 -9.68
C ASN A 16 8.27 -1.48 -10.87
N GLY A 17 7.03 -0.98 -10.88
CA GLY A 17 6.06 -1.38 -11.90
C GLY A 17 4.75 -0.61 -11.85
N VAL A 18 3.74 -1.19 -12.49
CA VAL A 18 2.40 -0.60 -12.59
C VAL A 18 1.39 -1.57 -12.00
N VAL A 19 0.52 -1.07 -11.12
CA VAL A 19 -0.67 -1.78 -10.67
C VAL A 19 -1.84 -1.41 -11.57
N SER A 20 -2.61 -2.39 -12.01
CA SER A 20 -3.75 -2.17 -12.91
C SER A 20 -4.93 -3.04 -12.49
N ALA A 21 -6.13 -2.47 -12.54
CA ALA A 21 -7.37 -3.20 -12.49
C ALA A 21 -7.79 -3.58 -13.92
N GLU A 22 -8.13 -4.84 -14.10
CA GLU A 22 -8.67 -5.39 -15.34
C GLU A 22 -10.21 -5.35 -15.28
N GLY A 23 -10.86 -5.33 -16.45
CA GLY A 23 -12.32 -5.15 -16.55
C GLY A 23 -13.16 -6.31 -16.00
N ASP A 24 -12.51 -7.39 -15.55
CA ASP A 24 -13.11 -8.56 -14.93
C ASP A 24 -13.03 -8.53 -13.38
N GLY A 25 -12.46 -7.47 -12.79
CA GLY A 25 -12.25 -7.36 -11.34
C GLY A 25 -10.89 -7.86 -10.87
N THR A 26 -9.98 -8.24 -11.77
CA THR A 26 -8.63 -8.69 -11.42
C THR A 26 -7.67 -7.51 -11.23
N LEU A 27 -6.89 -7.52 -10.15
CA LEU A 27 -5.79 -6.59 -9.93
C LEU A 27 -4.45 -7.26 -10.20
N THR A 28 -3.63 -6.60 -11.02
CA THR A 28 -2.32 -7.11 -11.41
C THR A 28 -1.23 -6.10 -11.21
N PHE A 29 -0.04 -6.59 -10.90
CA PHE A 29 1.21 -5.83 -10.93
C PHE A 29 2.02 -6.26 -12.15
N ARG A 30 2.57 -5.30 -12.89
CA ARG A 30 3.41 -5.53 -14.06
C ARG A 30 4.74 -4.80 -13.94
N ALA A 31 5.84 -5.53 -14.08
CA ALA A 31 7.21 -5.01 -14.12
C ALA A 31 8.00 -5.71 -15.23
N GLY A 32 8.17 -5.02 -16.37
CA GLY A 32 8.76 -5.62 -17.57
C GLY A 32 7.96 -6.83 -18.06
N LYS A 33 8.57 -8.02 -18.06
CA LYS A 33 7.92 -9.29 -18.45
C LYS A 33 7.20 -9.99 -17.30
N ILE A 34 7.31 -9.49 -16.07
CA ILE A 34 6.69 -10.09 -14.90
C ILE A 34 5.25 -9.57 -14.77
N ARG A 35 4.29 -10.48 -14.67
CA ARG A 35 2.89 -10.20 -14.28
C ARG A 35 2.57 -11.00 -13.03
N VAL A 36 2.08 -10.31 -12.00
CA VAL A 36 1.64 -10.91 -10.73
C VAL A 36 0.17 -10.56 -10.52
N VAL A 37 -0.66 -11.55 -10.21
CA VAL A 37 -2.03 -11.31 -9.75
C VAL A 37 -1.98 -10.94 -8.27
N LEU A 38 -2.44 -9.73 -7.95
CA LEU A 38 -2.48 -9.22 -6.57
C LEU A 38 -3.77 -9.60 -5.87
N GLY A 39 -4.89 -9.69 -6.60
CA GLY A 39 -6.18 -10.09 -6.05
C GLY A 39 -7.25 -10.10 -7.13
N GLU A 40 -8.32 -10.81 -6.86
CA GLU A 40 -9.52 -10.88 -7.72
C GLU A 40 -10.72 -10.43 -6.89
N TYR A 41 -11.58 -9.63 -7.49
CA TYR A 41 -12.81 -9.08 -6.90
C TYR A 41 -14.00 -9.38 -7.79
N SER A 42 -15.20 -9.33 -7.23
CA SER A 42 -16.43 -9.73 -7.96
C SER A 42 -16.79 -8.83 -9.14
N SER A 43 -16.25 -7.61 -9.20
CA SER A 43 -16.54 -6.64 -10.25
C SER A 43 -15.37 -5.69 -10.51
N ALA A 44 -15.35 -5.10 -11.71
CA ALA A 44 -14.40 -4.05 -12.06
C ALA A 44 -14.49 -2.84 -11.12
N GLN A 45 -15.70 -2.48 -10.69
CA GLN A 45 -15.94 -1.37 -9.77
C GLN A 45 -15.22 -1.57 -8.43
N LYS A 46 -15.28 -2.78 -7.88
CA LYS A 46 -14.51 -3.10 -6.67
C LYS A 46 -13.00 -3.07 -6.92
N ALA A 47 -12.53 -3.56 -8.06
CA ALA A 47 -11.11 -3.48 -8.39
C ALA A 47 -10.62 -2.03 -8.54
N PHE A 48 -11.45 -1.13 -9.10
CA PHE A 48 -11.14 0.30 -9.16
C PHE A 48 -11.05 0.93 -7.78
N LYS A 49 -12.00 0.62 -6.87
CA LYS A 49 -11.91 1.07 -5.48
C LYS A 49 -10.64 0.60 -4.78
N VAL A 50 -10.18 -0.62 -5.05
CA VAL A 50 -8.90 -1.08 -4.48
C VAL A 50 -7.72 -0.33 -5.07
N LEU A 51 -7.77 0.13 -6.33
CA LEU A 51 -6.75 1.06 -6.86
C LEU A 51 -6.77 2.39 -6.08
N ASP A 52 -7.96 2.93 -5.79
CA ASP A 52 -8.10 4.16 -5.01
C ASP A 52 -7.50 3.97 -3.60
N MET A 53 -7.79 2.84 -2.94
CA MET A 53 -7.21 2.50 -1.63
C MET A 53 -5.68 2.37 -1.67
N ILE A 54 -5.12 1.82 -2.76
CA ILE A 54 -3.67 1.75 -2.96
C ILE A 54 -3.10 3.15 -3.13
N GLN A 55 -3.77 4.02 -3.89
CA GLN A 55 -3.34 5.40 -4.09
C GLN A 55 -3.36 6.18 -2.77
N GLU A 56 -4.43 6.10 -1.99
CA GLU A 56 -4.53 6.73 -0.67
C GLU A 56 -3.41 6.29 0.27
N ALA A 57 -3.11 4.98 0.31
CA ALA A 57 -2.02 4.46 1.12
C ALA A 57 -0.63 4.96 0.66
N TYR A 58 -0.43 5.09 -0.65
CA TYR A 58 0.80 5.63 -1.21
C TYR A 58 0.97 7.12 -0.89
N GLU A 59 -0.10 7.91 -1.00
CA GLU A 59 -0.09 9.33 -0.65
C GLU A 59 0.19 9.53 0.85
N ASP A 60 -0.43 8.73 1.72
CA ASP A 60 -0.15 8.75 3.17
C ASP A 60 1.31 8.37 3.49
N GLU A 61 1.89 7.38 2.82
CA GLU A 61 3.33 7.06 2.94
C GLU A 61 4.21 8.27 2.55
N LYS A 62 3.89 8.93 1.43
CA LYS A 62 4.65 10.10 0.97
C LYS A 62 4.48 11.32 1.87
N VAL A 63 3.28 11.57 2.41
CA VAL A 63 3.06 12.64 3.40
C VAL A 63 3.88 12.37 4.66
N VAL A 64 3.94 11.11 5.13
CA VAL A 64 4.81 10.75 6.26
C VAL A 64 6.27 11.05 5.93
N GLU A 65 6.76 10.64 4.75
CA GLU A 65 8.14 10.90 4.31
C GLU A 65 8.47 12.41 4.32
N TYR A 66 7.60 13.25 3.76
CA TYR A 66 7.80 14.70 3.75
C TYR A 66 7.71 15.33 5.15
N THR A 67 6.76 14.90 5.96
CA THR A 67 6.55 15.45 7.31
C THR A 67 7.74 15.14 8.22
N LEU A 68 8.25 13.90 8.15
CA LEU A 68 9.44 13.50 8.90
C LEU A 68 10.67 14.36 8.55
N ALA A 69 10.86 14.68 7.26
CA ALA A 69 11.96 15.53 6.82
C ALA A 69 11.88 16.96 7.38
N LEU A 70 10.67 17.48 7.60
CA LEU A 70 10.46 18.83 8.14
C LEU A 70 10.54 18.89 9.68
N GLN A 71 10.38 17.76 10.38
CA GLN A 71 10.29 17.69 11.84
C GLN A 71 11.53 17.08 12.52
N GLU A 72 12.70 17.11 11.86
CA GLU A 72 13.91 16.45 12.36
C GLU A 72 14.29 16.82 13.82
N ASN A 73 14.07 18.08 14.21
CA ASN A 73 14.35 18.55 15.57
C ASN A 73 13.36 18.01 16.62
N GLU A 74 12.12 17.73 16.25
CA GLU A 74 11.14 17.12 17.15
C GLU A 74 11.54 15.67 17.45
N PHE A 75 11.99 14.92 16.44
CA PHE A 75 12.50 13.55 16.60
C PHE A 75 13.73 13.46 17.50
N LYS A 76 14.64 14.45 17.43
CA LYS A 76 15.83 14.51 18.31
C LYS A 76 15.47 14.65 19.79
N ASN A 77 14.31 15.24 20.10
CA ASN A 77 13.85 15.49 21.46
C ASN A 77 12.87 14.42 21.97
N MET A 78 12.48 13.45 21.13
CA MET A 78 11.60 12.36 21.54
C MET A 78 12.30 11.38 22.49
N THR A 79 11.54 10.83 23.44
CA THR A 79 11.99 9.72 24.26
C THR A 79 12.12 8.44 23.43
N ARG A 80 12.87 7.47 23.95
CA ARG A 80 13.00 6.14 23.30
C ARG A 80 11.64 5.49 23.03
N ASP A 81 10.70 5.60 23.96
CA ASP A 81 9.37 4.99 23.82
C ASP A 81 8.53 5.71 22.75
N GLN A 82 8.62 7.04 22.66
CA GLN A 82 7.99 7.81 21.60
C GLN A 82 8.56 7.44 20.22
N LEU A 83 9.88 7.29 20.10
CA LEU A 83 10.54 6.85 18.88
C LEU A 83 10.12 5.43 18.46
N LEU A 84 10.01 4.51 19.43
CA LEU A 84 9.52 3.15 19.17
C LEU A 84 8.07 3.14 18.70
N SER A 85 7.22 3.97 19.30
CA SER A 85 5.82 4.13 18.90
C SER A 85 5.71 4.70 17.48
N ALA A 86 6.45 5.78 17.18
CA ALA A 86 6.49 6.38 15.84
C ALA A 86 6.98 5.36 14.79
N ARG A 87 8.06 4.63 15.08
CA ARG A 87 8.56 3.55 14.22
C ARG A 87 7.51 2.47 13.98
N ALA A 88 6.78 2.03 15.01
CA ALA A 88 5.74 1.03 14.87
C ALA A 88 4.59 1.52 13.98
N GLY A 89 4.20 2.78 14.12
CA GLY A 89 3.21 3.44 13.26
C GLY A 89 3.63 3.48 11.79
N ILE A 90 4.89 3.85 11.52
CA ILE A 90 5.46 3.87 10.16
C ILE A 90 5.50 2.45 9.56
N LEU A 91 6.00 1.46 10.32
CA LEU A 91 6.09 0.08 9.83
C LEU A 91 4.72 -0.53 9.51
N LYS A 92 3.66 -0.13 10.23
CA LYS A 92 2.29 -0.56 9.94
C LYS A 92 1.80 -0.08 8.56
N LYS A 93 2.31 1.05 8.08
CA LYS A 93 1.96 1.65 6.78
C LYS A 93 2.90 1.24 5.64
N ALA A 94 4.04 0.62 5.94
CA ALA A 94 5.05 0.26 4.94
C ALA A 94 4.60 -0.81 3.94
N VAL A 95 3.60 -1.62 4.29
CA VAL A 95 3.04 -2.67 3.43
C VAL A 95 1.53 -2.53 3.35
N PHE A 96 1.03 -2.26 2.15
CA PHE A 96 -0.39 -2.34 1.84
C PHE A 96 -0.80 -3.80 1.64
N GLN A 97 -1.64 -4.33 2.52
CA GLN A 97 -2.25 -5.65 2.35
C GLN A 97 -3.51 -5.49 1.51
N MET A 98 -3.58 -6.18 0.36
CA MET A 98 -4.79 -6.20 -0.47
C MET A 98 -6.01 -6.60 0.37
N PRO A 99 -7.13 -5.83 0.30
CA PRO A 99 -8.32 -6.05 1.12
C PRO A 99 -9.07 -7.31 0.71
N ASN A 100 -9.85 -7.87 1.65
CA ASN A 100 -10.77 -8.95 1.31
C ASN A 100 -11.96 -8.43 0.51
N GLU A 101 -12.73 -9.35 -0.07
CA GLU A 101 -13.94 -9.01 -0.82
C GLU A 101 -14.97 -8.24 0.02
N SER A 102 -15.08 -8.58 1.29
CA SER A 102 -15.98 -7.94 2.27
C SER A 102 -15.57 -6.53 2.65
N ASP A 103 -14.30 -6.19 2.47
CA ASP A 103 -13.72 -4.93 2.93
C ASP A 103 -13.79 -3.86 1.83
N VAL A 104 -14.31 -4.23 0.65
CA VAL A 104 -14.47 -3.37 -0.52
C VAL A 104 -15.96 -3.23 -0.83
N GLU A 105 -16.49 -2.04 -0.55
CA GLU A 105 -17.87 -1.68 -0.87
C GLU A 105 -18.07 -1.61 -2.40
N GLU A 106 -19.29 -1.79 -2.90
CA GLU A 106 -19.63 -1.55 -4.32
C GLU A 106 -19.68 -0.06 -4.66
#